data_AF-A0A843C052-F1
#
_entry.id   AF-A0A843C052-F1
#
_cell.length_a   1.000
_cell.length_b   1.000
_cell.length_c   1.000
_cell.angle_alpha   90.00
_cell.angle_beta   90.00
_cell.angle_gamma   90.00
#
_symmetry.space_group_name_H-M   'P 1'
#
loop_
_entity.id
_entity.type
_entity.pdbx_description
1 polymer ?
#
loop_
_entity_poly.entity_id
_entity_poly.type
_entity_poly.pdbx_seq_one_letter_code
_entity_poly.pdbx_strand_id
1 'polypeptide(L)'
;MTFEAAQFKRIYLSPYEEACGVFRGLEKDDYSVSVLFEDFQVAFNSDSTEAKIVEEALVEAIPGEKIAILRTDIPEKPIIVRISKESCPPSLPFISDHRSRNTTKGGSH
;
A
#
# COMPACT_ATOMS: atom_id res chain seq x y z
N MET A 1 0.12 9.80 -28.05
CA MET A 1 0.89 8.96 -27.10
C MET A 1 -0.09 8.54 -26.03
N THR A 2 -0.76 7.41 -26.22
CA THR A 2 -1.78 6.91 -25.30
C THR A 2 -1.06 6.09 -24.25
N PHE A 3 -1.04 6.55 -23.01
CA PHE A 3 -0.43 5.82 -21.91
C PHE A 3 -1.22 4.52 -21.74
N GLU A 4 -0.52 3.40 -21.86
CA GLU A 4 -1.04 2.07 -21.61
C GLU A 4 -1.46 2.04 -20.14
N ALA A 5 -2.75 2.25 -19.89
CA ALA A 5 -3.31 2.17 -18.55
C ALA A 5 -3.06 0.75 -18.05
N ALA A 6 -2.10 0.60 -17.13
CA ALA A 6 -1.90 -0.63 -16.41
C ALA A 6 -3.28 -1.07 -15.87
N GLN A 7 -3.82 -2.16 -16.43
CA GLN A 7 -5.16 -2.66 -16.09
C GLN A 7 -5.12 -3.27 -14.69
N PHE A 8 -5.08 -2.43 -13.65
CA PHE A 8 -5.36 -2.90 -12.31
C PHE A 8 -6.82 -3.29 -12.23
N LYS A 9 -7.11 -4.44 -11.62
CA LYS A 9 -8.48 -4.92 -11.47
C LYS A 9 -9.23 -3.95 -10.57
N ARG A 10 -10.19 -3.22 -11.15
CA ARG A 10 -11.05 -2.30 -10.42
C ARG A 10 -12.09 -3.09 -9.64
N ILE A 11 -12.07 -2.95 -8.33
CA ILE A 11 -13.01 -3.59 -7.42
C ILE A 11 -13.85 -2.54 -6.70
N TYR A 12 -15.08 -2.93 -6.37
CA TYR A 12 -16.01 -2.13 -5.58
C TYR A 12 -16.32 -2.91 -4.32
N LEU A 13 -16.19 -2.26 -3.17
CA LEU A 13 -16.45 -2.89 -1.89
C LEU A 13 -17.96 -2.96 -1.62
N SER A 14 -18.42 -4.13 -1.21
CA SER A 14 -19.75 -4.32 -0.63
C SER A 14 -19.77 -3.84 0.83
N PRO A 15 -20.94 -3.53 1.41
CA PRO A 15 -21.02 -3.25 2.85
C PRO A 15 -20.46 -4.43 3.66
N TYR A 16 -19.63 -4.13 4.65
CA TYR A 16 -18.84 -5.08 5.45
C TYR A 16 -17.73 -5.82 4.70
N GLU A 17 -17.35 -5.33 3.51
CA GLU A 17 -16.22 -5.86 2.76
C GLU A 17 -14.95 -5.05 3.02
N GLU A 18 -13.85 -5.76 3.26
CA GLU A 18 -12.53 -5.18 3.52
C GLU A 18 -11.58 -5.47 2.36
N ALA A 19 -10.98 -4.42 1.79
CA ALA A 19 -9.82 -4.53 0.91
C ALA A 19 -8.55 -4.18 1.68
N CYS A 20 -7.60 -5.11 1.74
CA CYS A 20 -6.28 -4.85 2.31
C CYS A 20 -5.19 -5.10 1.26
N GLY A 21 -4.15 -4.26 1.28
CA GLY A 21 -3.04 -4.39 0.35
C GLY A 21 -1.98 -3.31 0.55
N VAL A 22 -0.94 -3.35 -0.27
CA VAL A 22 0.12 -2.34 -0.29
C VAL A 22 -0.38 -1.11 -1.05
N PHE A 23 -0.44 0.03 -0.38
CA PHE A 23 -0.82 1.31 -0.97
C PHE A 23 0.25 1.75 -1.97
N ARG A 24 -0.15 1.94 -3.23
CA ARG A 24 0.71 2.48 -4.29
C ARG A 24 0.51 3.98 -4.46
N GLY A 25 -0.70 4.46 -4.24
CA GLY A 25 -1.06 5.86 -4.43
C GLY A 25 -2.56 6.06 -4.54
N LEU A 26 -2.97 7.31 -4.69
CA LEU A 26 -4.36 7.69 -4.90
C LEU A 26 -4.47 8.39 -6.26
N GLU A 27 -5.34 7.87 -7.11
CA GLU A 27 -5.68 8.46 -8.40
C GLU A 27 -7.03 9.14 -8.27
N LYS A 28 -7.08 10.43 -8.58
CA LYS A 28 -8.30 11.22 -8.54
C LYS A 28 -8.65 11.63 -9.95
N ASP A 29 -9.79 11.15 -10.40
CA ASP A 29 -10.41 11.51 -11.66
C ASP A 29 -11.57 12.48 -11.38
N ASP A 30 -12.08 13.14 -12.42
CA ASP A 30 -13.15 14.15 -12.29
C ASP A 30 -14.43 13.53 -11.68
N TYR A 31 -14.66 12.24 -11.95
CA TYR A 31 -15.86 11.49 -11.56
C TYR A 31 -15.62 10.40 -10.50
N SER A 32 -14.37 10.05 -10.18
CA SER A 32 -14.10 8.95 -9.24
C SER A 32 -12.74 9.06 -8.59
N VAL A 33 -12.67 8.66 -7.32
CA VAL A 33 -11.42 8.53 -6.56
C VAL A 33 -11.05 7.05 -6.51
N SER A 34 -9.92 6.68 -7.07
CA SER A 34 -9.41 5.31 -7.09
C SER A 34 -8.17 5.17 -6.20
N VAL A 35 -8.25 4.29 -5.21
CA VAL A 35 -7.09 3.91 -4.41
C VAL A 35 -6.34 2.82 -5.14
N LEU A 36 -5.08 3.08 -5.48
CA LEU A 36 -4.20 2.15 -6.14
C LEU A 36 -3.53 1.26 -5.11
N PHE A 37 -3.73 -0.05 -5.24
CA PHE A 37 -2.95 -1.07 -4.56
C PHE A 37 -1.97 -1.71 -5.53
N GLU A 38 -1.06 -2.53 -5.02
CA GLU A 38 -0.10 -3.26 -5.86
C GLU A 38 -0.76 -4.22 -6.86
N ASP A 39 -1.82 -4.91 -6.45
CA ASP A 39 -2.50 -5.94 -7.27
C ASP A 39 -3.84 -5.49 -7.87
N PHE A 40 -4.50 -4.50 -7.28
CA PHE A 40 -5.86 -4.09 -7.65
C PHE A 40 -6.08 -2.61 -7.34
N GLN A 41 -7.23 -2.05 -7.74
CA GLN A 41 -7.61 -0.69 -7.36
C GLN A 41 -9.04 -0.67 -6.83
N VAL A 42 -9.27 0.12 -5.79
CA VAL A 42 -10.61 0.30 -5.23
C VAL A 42 -11.14 1.66 -5.66
N ALA A 43 -12.25 1.67 -6.38
CA ALA A 43 -12.82 2.90 -6.92
C ALA A 43 -14.05 3.34 -6.14
N PHE A 44 -14.04 4.61 -5.76
CA PHE A 44 -15.11 5.31 -5.06
C PHE A 44 -15.63 6.45 -5.94
N ASN A 45 -16.91 6.78 -5.77
CA ASN A 45 -17.50 7.90 -6.46
C ASN A 45 -17.04 9.21 -5.78
N SER A 46 -16.52 10.17 -6.54
CA SER A 46 -15.94 11.41 -6.00
C SER A 46 -16.97 12.26 -5.24
N ASP A 47 -18.25 12.13 -5.59
CA ASP A 47 -19.36 12.82 -4.94
C ASP A 47 -19.80 12.17 -3.61
N SER A 48 -19.31 10.98 -3.29
CA SER A 48 -19.68 10.24 -2.08
C SER A 48 -18.81 10.62 -0.88
N THR A 49 -19.41 10.64 0.31
CA THR A 49 -18.69 10.89 1.58
C THR A 49 -17.53 9.91 1.79
N GLU A 50 -17.67 8.69 1.27
CA GLU A 50 -16.63 7.65 1.27
C GLU A 50 -15.32 8.14 0.62
N ALA A 51 -15.39 8.79 -0.54
CA ALA A 51 -14.21 9.28 -1.24
C ALA A 51 -13.47 10.36 -0.45
N LYS A 52 -14.20 11.28 0.17
CA LYS A 52 -13.61 12.33 1.03
C LYS A 52 -12.88 11.75 2.23
N ILE A 53 -13.48 10.77 2.90
CA ILE A 53 -12.86 10.11 4.07
C ILE A 53 -11.58 9.38 3.64
N VAL A 54 -11.61 8.71 2.47
CA VAL A 54 -10.44 8.03 1.92
C VAL A 54 -9.33 9.02 1.55
N GLU A 55 -9.66 10.14 0.91
CA GLU A 55 -8.70 11.21 0.61
C GLU A 55 -8.07 11.77 1.88
N GLU A 56 -8.87 12.09 2.90
CA GLU A 56 -8.36 12.60 4.18
C GLU A 56 -7.52 11.56 4.92
N ALA A 57 -7.96 10.30 4.98
CA ALA A 57 -7.20 9.27 5.69
C ALA A 57 -5.87 8.96 5.00
N LEU A 58 -5.85 8.95 3.66
CA LEU A 58 -4.65 8.64 2.88
C LEU A 58 -3.72 9.83 2.69
N VAL A 59 -4.08 11.04 3.14
CA VAL A 59 -3.17 12.20 3.13
C VAL A 59 -1.93 11.95 3.99
N GLU A 60 -2.06 11.15 5.04
CA GLU A 60 -0.96 10.75 5.93
C GLU A 60 -0.31 9.41 5.51
N ALA A 61 -0.90 8.70 4.55
CA ALA A 61 -0.41 7.40 4.09
C ALA A 61 0.73 7.57 3.07
N ILE A 62 1.76 6.74 3.21
CA ILE A 62 2.94 6.77 2.32
C ILE A 62 2.86 5.58 1.35
N PRO A 63 3.16 5.76 0.05
CA PRO A 63 3.23 4.64 -0.88
C PRO A 63 4.26 3.61 -0.42
N GLY A 64 3.85 2.35 -0.36
CA GLY A 64 4.61 1.23 0.21
C GLY A 64 4.10 0.75 1.57
N GLU A 65 3.22 1.51 2.23
CA GLU A 65 2.58 1.06 3.47
C GLU A 65 1.39 0.12 3.19
N LYS A 66 1.12 -0.77 4.14
CA LYS A 66 -0.03 -1.65 4.05
C LYS A 66 -1.26 -0.92 4.59
N ILE A 67 -2.27 -0.75 3.76
CA ILE A 67 -3.54 -0.13 4.15
C ILE A 67 -4.67 -1.13 4.03
N ALA A 68 -5.69 -0.94 4.86
CA ALA A 68 -6.95 -1.68 4.79
C ALA A 68 -8.10 -0.69 4.73
N ILE A 69 -9.03 -0.92 3.80
CA ILE A 69 -10.22 -0.12 3.58
C ILE A 69 -11.42 -1.04 3.80
N LEU A 70 -12.18 -0.77 4.85
CA LEU A 70 -13.41 -1.46 5.18
C LEU A 70 -14.59 -0.56 4.86
N ARG A 71 -15.47 -1.00 3.96
CA ARG A 71 -16.75 -0.33 3.75
C ARG A 71 -17.74 -0.80 4.81
N THR A 72 -18.50 0.11 5.39
CA THR A 72 -19.55 -0.22 6.36
C THR A 72 -20.88 0.37 5.93
N ASP A 73 -21.98 -0.21 6.39
CA ASP A 73 -23.32 0.33 6.19
C ASP A 73 -23.70 1.38 7.25
N ILE A 74 -22.74 1.80 8.09
CA ILE A 74 -22.98 2.74 9.18
C ILE A 74 -22.97 4.17 8.60
N PRO A 75 -24.06 4.95 8.70
CA PRO A 75 -24.14 6.27 8.09
C PRO A 75 -23.11 7.26 8.65
N GLU A 76 -22.72 7.09 9.91
CA GLU A 76 -21.70 7.92 10.58
C GLU A 76 -20.26 7.58 10.16
N LYS A 77 -20.03 6.34 9.69
CA LYS A 77 -18.70 5.83 9.30
C LYS A 77 -18.82 4.91 8.09
N PRO A 78 -19.24 5.42 6.92
CA PRO A 78 -19.51 4.58 5.75
C PRO A 78 -18.23 3.89 5.24
N ILE A 79 -17.06 4.42 5.58
CA ILE A 79 -15.77 3.82 5.26
C ILE A 79 -14.80 3.99 6.41
N ILE A 80 -13.98 2.97 6.63
CA ILE A 80 -12.93 2.94 7.65
C ILE A 80 -11.62 2.61 6.95
N VAL A 81 -10.66 3.52 7.03
CA VAL A 81 -9.30 3.33 6.51
C VAL A 81 -8.36 3.08 7.67
N ARG A 82 -7.55 2.02 7.58
CA ARG A 82 -6.55 1.65 8.56
C ARG A 82 -5.19 1.59 7.88
N ILE A 83 -4.24 2.37 8.36
CA ILE A 83 -2.87 2.40 7.84
C ILE A 83 -2.00 1.64 8.83
N SER A 84 -1.42 0.52 8.39
CA SER A 84 -0.44 -0.21 9.18
C SER A 84 0.94 0.32 8.84
N LYS A 85 1.55 1.03 9.79
CA LYS A 85 2.97 1.44 9.75
C LYS A 85 3.93 0.28 9.99
N GLU A 86 3.58 -0.91 9.53
CA GLU A 86 4.54 -1.99 9.39
C GLU A 86 5.41 -1.64 8.18
N SER A 87 6.35 -0.73 8.41
CA SER A 87 7.47 -0.47 7.51
C SER A 87 8.03 -1.82 7.14
N CYS A 88 7.90 -2.23 5.87
CA CYS A 88 8.87 -3.17 5.31
C CYS A 88 10.22 -2.51 5.62
N PRO A 89 11.02 -3.05 6.56
CA PRO A 89 12.36 -2.52 6.73
C PRO A 89 12.99 -2.62 5.34
N PRO A 90 13.65 -1.56 4.83
CA PRO A 90 14.39 -1.68 3.59
C PRO A 90 15.25 -2.91 3.80
N SER A 91 15.03 -3.94 2.98
CA SER A 91 15.71 -5.23 3.07
C SER A 91 17.17 -4.91 3.29
N LEU A 92 17.62 -5.02 4.55
CA LEU A 92 19.00 -4.71 4.88
C LEU A 92 19.78 -5.63 3.96
N PRO A 93 20.72 -5.09 3.15
CA PRO A 93 21.54 -5.95 2.33
C PRO A 93 22.10 -6.99 3.29
N PHE A 94 21.82 -8.25 2.98
CA PHE A 94 22.27 -9.39 3.74
C PHE A 94 23.80 -9.24 3.85
N ILE A 95 24.31 -8.63 4.94
CA ILE A 95 25.74 -8.46 5.13
C ILE A 95 26.25 -9.83 5.56
N SER A 96 26.32 -10.75 4.60
CA SER A 96 27.21 -11.90 4.66
C SER A 96 28.60 -11.44 4.25
N ASP A 97 29.19 -10.52 5.02
CA ASP A 97 30.64 -10.38 5.02
C ASP A 97 31.14 -10.91 6.36
N HIS A 98 31.24 -12.25 6.43
CA HIS A 98 32.13 -12.90 7.37
C HIS A 98 33.56 -12.51 6.99
N ARG A 99 33.98 -11.33 7.43
CA ARG A 99 35.39 -10.96 7.54
C ARG A 99 36.06 -11.91 8.52
N SER A 100 36.68 -12.97 8.02
CA SER A 100 37.81 -13.63 8.68
C SER A 100 38.96 -13.77 7.70
N ARG A 101 39.68 -12.66 7.54
CA ARG A 101 41.06 -12.64 7.06
C ARG A 101 41.98 -12.72 8.29
N ASN A 102 42.81 -13.76 8.36
CA ASN A 102 44.14 -13.77 9.00
C ASN A 102 44.83 -15.08 8.56
N THR A 103 45.66 -15.11 7.52
CA THR A 103 47.10 -14.75 7.46
C THR A 103 47.98 -15.31 8.58
N THR A 104 48.87 -16.22 8.15
CA THR A 104 50.29 -16.40 8.50
C THR A 104 50.76 -17.26 9.69
N LYS A 105 51.68 -18.17 9.31
CA LYS A 105 52.93 -18.63 9.97
C LYS A 105 52.93 -19.96 10.74
N GLY A 106 53.56 -20.95 10.11
CA GLY A 106 54.84 -21.53 10.56
C GLY A 106 54.76 -22.71 11.55
N GLY A 107 55.41 -23.83 11.20
CA GLY A 107 55.75 -24.87 12.16
C GLY A 107 56.13 -26.20 11.53
N SER A 108 57.40 -26.35 11.15
CA SER A 108 58.05 -27.64 10.89
C SER A 108 57.96 -28.57 12.10
N HIS A 109 57.73 -29.86 11.90
CA HIS A 109 58.69 -30.92 12.20
C HIS A 109 58.26 -32.23 11.53
#